data_AF-V2WSY4-F1
#
_entry.id   AF-V2WSY4-F1
#
_cell.length_a   1.000
_cell.length_b   1.000
_cell.length_c   1.000
_cell.angle_alpha   90.00
_cell.angle_beta   90.00
_cell.angle_gamma   90.00
#
_symmetry.space_group_name_H-M   'P 1'
#
loop_
_entity.id
_entity.type
_entity.pdbx_description
1 polymer ?
#
loop_
_entity_poly.entity_id
_entity_poly.type
_entity_poly.pdbx_seq_one_letter_code
_entity_poly.pdbx_strand_id
1 'polypeptide(L)'
;MEFKWKEGDDGFDDSDKGPFEKATQQATDTRGQLSTYAGALLISQFRTHAFSVQITRDYARLIRWDRAGAIVTRKFCYYEEPFLVDFLWRYNYASAEARGHDPTVTELKDRSHAKKVRAALGMEESQRVWKFVLIDENGEEHHFFGGKVAFKGVGVPASRATRGFLVVDSQGNRRYLKDTWRILSDTIQKEGDVYALLKEHNVPHVPDVIVSGNAVGDWQRTKTHEYVTPTFQDAVLRNHQHYFIVFAQVGTPLKDFKNSFELVQATSHAIEGICFSCKDLWRRC
;
A
#
# COMPACT_ATOMS: atom_id res chain seq x y z
N MET A 1 18.01 8.82 7.60
CA MET A 1 18.91 9.66 6.78
C MET A 1 20.01 8.75 6.29
N GLU A 2 20.50 8.96 5.07
CA GLU A 2 21.60 8.19 4.50
C GLU A 2 22.78 9.13 4.20
N PHE A 3 23.98 8.74 4.64
CA PHE A 3 25.19 9.56 4.52
C PHE A 3 26.20 8.90 3.58
N LYS A 4 26.69 9.68 2.61
CA LYS A 4 27.69 9.27 1.63
C LYS A 4 28.87 10.24 1.60
N TRP A 5 30.08 9.69 1.56
CA TRP A 5 31.32 10.47 1.61
C TRP A 5 31.90 10.78 0.23
N LYS A 6 31.63 9.93 -0.77
CA LYS A 6 32.12 10.14 -2.14
C LYS A 6 31.02 10.80 -2.96
N GLU A 7 31.40 11.79 -3.76
CA GLU A 7 30.46 12.47 -4.66
C GLU A 7 29.82 11.52 -5.68
N GLY A 8 30.56 10.50 -6.12
CA GLY A 8 30.07 9.46 -7.03
C GLY A 8 29.00 8.55 -6.42
N ASP A 9 28.78 8.61 -5.10
CA ASP A 9 27.72 7.84 -4.42
C ASP A 9 26.36 8.55 -4.47
N ASP A 10 26.27 9.79 -4.98
CA ASP A 10 24.95 10.43 -5.17
C ASP A 10 24.11 9.62 -6.15
N GLY A 11 22.92 9.19 -5.73
CA GLY A 11 22.01 8.39 -6.54
C GLY A 11 21.48 9.08 -7.79
N PHE A 12 21.54 10.42 -7.87
CA PHE A 12 20.80 11.21 -8.86
C PHE A 12 21.68 12.25 -9.57
N ASP A 13 21.29 12.62 -10.79
CA ASP A 13 21.93 13.66 -11.61
C ASP A 13 20.94 14.80 -11.93
N ASP A 14 21.33 16.04 -11.59
CA ASP A 14 20.55 17.25 -11.86
C ASP A 14 20.99 17.97 -13.15
N SER A 15 21.92 17.40 -13.91
CA SER A 15 22.53 18.07 -15.08
C SER A 15 21.57 18.28 -16.25
N ASP A 16 20.40 17.64 -16.25
CA ASP A 16 19.42 17.58 -17.35
C ASP A 16 20.00 17.06 -18.69
N LYS A 17 21.26 16.58 -18.71
CA LYS A 17 21.99 16.09 -19.89
C LYS A 17 21.91 14.57 -20.10
N GLY A 18 21.29 13.86 -19.17
CA GLY A 18 21.22 12.39 -19.15
C GLY A 18 20.09 11.91 -18.25
N PRO A 19 20.02 10.59 -17.98
CA PRO A 19 19.01 10.03 -17.09
C PRO A 19 19.17 10.63 -15.69
N PHE A 20 18.04 10.99 -15.07
CA PHE A 20 18.03 11.49 -13.69
C PHE A 20 18.61 10.47 -12.70
N GLU A 21 18.35 9.19 -12.94
CA GLU A 21 18.99 8.10 -12.20
C GLU A 21 20.39 7.83 -12.73
N LYS A 22 21.41 8.10 -11.92
CA LYS A 22 22.80 7.81 -12.32
C LYS A 22 23.00 6.30 -12.51
N ALA A 23 23.57 5.93 -13.64
CA ALA A 23 23.77 4.54 -14.03
C ALA A 23 25.01 3.87 -13.41
N THR A 24 25.82 4.60 -12.62
CA THR A 24 26.99 3.99 -11.96
C THR A 24 26.54 2.95 -10.93
N GLN A 25 27.38 1.95 -10.67
CA GLN A 25 27.08 0.92 -9.68
C GLN A 25 26.86 1.52 -8.29
N GLN A 26 27.71 2.47 -7.88
CA GLN A 26 27.64 3.11 -6.56
C GLN A 26 26.35 3.92 -6.38
N ALA A 27 25.91 4.64 -7.41
CA ALA A 27 24.65 5.36 -7.37
C ALA A 27 23.46 4.40 -7.32
N THR A 28 23.52 3.32 -8.09
CA THR A 28 22.50 2.26 -8.09
C THR A 28 22.39 1.58 -6.73
N ASP A 29 23.51 1.24 -6.09
CA ASP A 29 23.54 0.67 -4.74
C ASP A 29 22.95 1.65 -3.70
N THR A 30 23.25 2.95 -3.85
CA THR A 30 22.70 4.00 -2.97
C THR A 30 21.18 4.12 -3.12
N ARG A 31 20.65 4.13 -4.35
CA ARG A 31 19.19 4.10 -4.59
C ARG A 31 18.56 2.81 -4.06
N GLY A 32 19.25 1.67 -4.18
CA GLY A 32 18.85 0.39 -3.60
C GLY A 32 18.73 0.43 -2.07
N GLN A 33 19.69 1.04 -1.38
CA GLN A 33 19.66 1.21 0.07
C GLN A 33 18.52 2.15 0.50
N LEU A 34 18.41 3.32 -0.14
CA LEU A 34 17.35 4.29 0.14
C LEU A 34 15.96 3.69 -0.05
N SER A 35 15.74 2.97 -1.15
CA SER A 35 14.48 2.29 -1.43
C SER A 35 14.22 1.16 -0.44
N THR A 36 15.23 0.42 -0.01
CA THR A 36 15.09 -0.62 1.03
C THR A 36 14.60 -0.01 2.35
N TYR A 37 15.17 1.12 2.78
CA TYR A 37 14.73 1.80 4.02
C TYR A 37 13.31 2.33 3.90
N ALA A 38 12.99 2.98 2.78
CA ALA A 38 11.62 3.46 2.52
C ALA A 38 10.62 2.30 2.52
N GLY A 39 10.98 1.17 1.90
CA GLY A 39 10.13 -0.02 1.79
C GLY A 39 9.87 -0.63 3.17
N ALA A 40 10.91 -0.75 3.99
CA ALA A 40 10.81 -1.22 5.37
C ALA A 40 9.88 -0.33 6.22
N LEU A 41 9.99 1.00 6.11
CA LEU A 41 9.11 1.95 6.79
C LEU A 41 7.66 1.80 6.35
N LEU A 42 7.42 1.83 5.03
CA LEU A 42 6.09 1.78 4.44
C LEU A 42 5.40 0.42 4.63
N ILE A 43 6.14 -0.67 4.81
CA ILE A 43 5.55 -2.01 5.00
C ILE A 43 5.37 -2.40 6.47
N SER A 44 6.11 -1.76 7.38
CA SER A 44 6.03 -2.04 8.82
C SER A 44 5.00 -1.18 9.54
N GLN A 45 4.59 -0.07 8.93
CA GLN A 45 3.62 0.88 9.50
C GLN A 45 2.49 1.14 8.50
N PHE A 46 1.33 1.59 8.99
CA PHE A 46 0.27 2.13 8.14
C PHE A 46 0.65 3.55 7.70
N ARG A 47 1.28 3.63 6.53
CA ARG A 47 1.79 4.87 5.94
C ARG A 47 1.30 5.05 4.51
N THR A 48 0.86 6.27 4.18
CA THR A 48 0.54 6.70 2.82
C THR A 48 1.78 7.11 2.04
N HIS A 49 2.75 7.71 2.73
CA HIS A 49 4.04 8.13 2.19
C HIS A 49 5.10 8.17 3.29
N ALA A 50 6.36 8.32 2.89
CA ALA A 50 7.50 8.45 3.80
C ALA A 50 8.49 9.49 3.26
N PHE A 51 9.37 9.98 4.13
CA PHE A 51 10.45 10.88 3.72
C PHE A 51 11.81 10.30 4.11
N SER A 52 12.82 10.57 3.29
CA SER A 52 14.22 10.33 3.62
C SER A 52 15.07 11.51 3.19
N VAL A 53 16.23 11.64 3.82
CA VAL A 53 17.26 12.61 3.45
C VAL A 53 18.49 11.83 3.00
N GLN A 54 19.01 12.14 1.81
CA GLN A 54 20.33 11.69 1.36
C GLN A 54 21.29 12.86 1.52
N ILE A 55 22.41 12.63 2.21
CA ILE A 55 23.50 13.59 2.36
C ILE A 55 24.73 13.01 1.66
N THR A 56 25.26 13.76 0.70
CA THR A 56 26.47 13.41 -0.04
C THR A 56 27.45 14.56 0.05
N ARG A 57 28.53 14.38 0.83
CA ARG A 57 29.49 15.46 1.20
C ARG A 57 28.78 16.68 1.81
N ASP A 58 28.73 17.76 1.04
CA ASP A 58 28.22 19.08 1.42
C ASP A 58 26.77 19.29 0.96
N TYR A 59 26.23 18.34 0.21
CA TYR A 59 24.93 18.45 -0.43
C TYR A 59 23.91 17.51 0.19
N ALA A 60 22.66 17.95 0.25
CA ALA A 60 21.53 17.14 0.65
C ALA A 60 20.47 17.07 -0.45
N ARG A 61 19.69 15.99 -0.42
CA ARG A 61 18.43 15.83 -1.16
C ARG A 61 17.35 15.40 -0.20
N LEU A 62 16.19 16.02 -0.33
CA LEU A 62 14.96 15.55 0.31
C LEU A 62 14.24 14.62 -0.65
N ILE A 63 13.80 13.47 -0.13
CA ILE A 63 13.13 12.44 -0.93
C ILE A 63 11.80 12.12 -0.28
N ARG A 64 10.71 12.26 -1.04
CA ARG A 64 9.38 11.78 -0.66
C ARG A 64 9.09 10.47 -1.39
N TRP A 65 8.77 9.42 -0.66
CA TRP A 65 8.38 8.12 -1.16
C TRP A 65 6.87 7.94 -1.06
N ASP A 66 6.24 7.48 -2.12
CA ASP A 66 4.89 6.91 -2.07
C ASP A 66 4.82 5.61 -2.87
N ARG A 67 3.62 5.05 -3.02
CA ARG A 67 3.43 3.76 -3.68
C ARG A 67 3.65 3.77 -5.20
N ALA A 68 3.84 4.95 -5.81
CA ALA A 68 4.20 5.07 -7.22
C ALA A 68 5.71 5.24 -7.43
N GLY A 69 6.47 5.72 -6.43
CA GLY A 69 7.91 5.95 -6.58
C GLY A 69 8.47 6.95 -5.57
N ALA A 70 9.43 7.75 -6.04
CA ALA A 70 10.11 8.76 -5.26
C ALA A 70 10.08 10.12 -5.98
N ILE A 71 9.80 11.19 -5.23
CA ILE A 71 9.98 12.58 -5.63
C ILE A 71 11.25 13.06 -4.93
N VAL A 72 12.20 13.59 -5.70
CA VAL A 72 13.54 13.93 -5.21
C VAL A 72 13.81 15.40 -5.54
N THR A 73 14.28 16.17 -4.57
CA THR A 73 14.71 17.55 -4.84
C THR A 73 16.01 17.57 -5.64
N ARG A 74 16.28 18.67 -6.35
CA ARG A 74 17.66 18.99 -6.76
C ARG A 74 18.57 19.00 -5.53
N LYS A 75 19.85 18.67 -5.69
CA LYS A 75 20.80 18.76 -4.59
C LYS A 75 21.00 20.21 -4.18
N PHE A 76 21.14 20.46 -2.89
CA PHE A 76 21.42 21.79 -2.34
C PHE A 76 22.49 21.69 -1.27
N CYS A 77 23.31 22.73 -1.12
CA CYS A 77 24.34 22.78 -0.10
C CYS A 77 23.69 23.00 1.28
N TYR A 78 23.75 22.02 2.18
CA TYR A 78 22.88 22.01 3.38
C TYR A 78 23.34 22.95 4.50
N TYR A 79 24.53 23.54 4.37
CA TYR A 79 25.03 24.57 5.29
C TYR A 79 24.94 26.00 4.71
N GLU A 80 24.66 26.14 3.42
CA GLU A 80 24.39 27.43 2.78
C GLU A 80 22.88 27.71 2.69
N GLU A 81 22.08 26.67 2.42
CA GLU A 81 20.64 26.78 2.25
C GLU A 81 19.87 26.32 3.51
N PRO A 82 18.76 26.98 3.88
CA PRO A 82 18.00 26.63 5.08
C PRO A 82 17.16 25.35 4.91
N PHE A 83 17.06 24.80 3.71
CA PHE A 83 16.05 23.80 3.36
C PHE A 83 16.09 22.53 4.22
N LEU A 84 17.27 22.04 4.60
CA LEU A 84 17.37 20.86 5.46
C LEU A 84 16.84 21.14 6.87
N VAL A 85 17.24 22.27 7.46
CA VAL A 85 16.80 22.67 8.81
C VAL A 85 15.30 22.97 8.81
N ASP A 86 14.82 23.72 7.83
CA ASP A 86 13.40 24.02 7.63
C ASP A 86 12.57 22.75 7.47
N PHE A 87 13.04 21.81 6.66
CA PHE A 87 12.35 20.52 6.48
C PHE A 87 12.26 19.75 7.80
N LEU A 88 13.36 19.61 8.54
CA LEU A 88 13.38 18.89 9.80
C LEU A 88 12.49 19.55 10.86
N TRP A 89 12.53 20.88 10.93
CA TRP A 89 11.65 21.66 11.79
C TRP A 89 10.18 21.43 11.43
N ARG A 90 9.79 21.68 10.17
CA ARG A 90 8.42 21.49 9.71
C ARG A 90 7.95 20.05 9.87
N TYR A 91 8.81 19.06 9.60
CA TYR A 91 8.50 17.65 9.78
C TYR A 91 8.26 17.32 11.26
N ASN A 92 9.04 17.88 12.19
CA ASN A 92 8.83 17.65 13.62
C ASN A 92 7.48 18.18 14.13
N TYR A 93 7.04 19.34 13.61
CA TYR A 93 5.77 19.97 13.98
C TYR A 93 4.59 19.56 13.09
N ALA A 94 4.83 18.77 12.04
CA ALA A 94 3.78 18.28 11.15
C ALA A 94 2.82 17.31 11.87
N SER A 95 1.56 17.31 11.43
CA SER A 95 0.57 16.34 11.90
C SER A 95 1.03 14.90 11.58
N ALA A 96 0.42 13.92 12.24
CA ALA A 96 0.70 12.52 11.94
C ALA A 96 0.45 12.19 10.45
N GLU A 97 -0.64 12.71 9.89
CA GLU A 97 -1.05 12.54 8.49
C GLU A 97 -0.07 13.20 7.51
N ALA A 98 0.39 14.42 7.81
CA ALA A 98 1.40 15.11 7.00
C ALA A 98 2.79 14.44 7.08
N ARG A 99 3.06 13.69 8.15
CA ARG A 99 4.22 12.76 8.22
C ARG A 99 3.95 11.41 7.55
N GLY A 100 2.77 11.23 6.96
CA GLY A 100 2.38 10.06 6.20
C GLY A 100 1.71 8.95 7.00
N HIS A 101 1.35 9.13 8.28
CA HIS A 101 0.51 8.15 8.97
C HIS A 101 -0.89 8.12 8.34
N ASP A 102 -1.39 6.93 8.07
CA ASP A 102 -2.71 6.76 7.45
C ASP A 102 -3.81 6.95 8.50
N PRO A 103 -4.69 7.96 8.38
CA PRO A 103 -5.75 8.20 9.37
C PRO A 103 -6.88 7.16 9.29
N THR A 104 -6.98 6.41 8.20
CA THR A 104 -7.99 5.35 8.04
C THR A 104 -7.66 4.09 8.85
N VAL A 105 -6.43 3.99 9.37
CA VAL A 105 -5.99 2.88 10.22
C VAL A 105 -5.35 3.39 11.50
N THR A 106 -6.04 3.22 12.61
CA THR A 106 -5.59 3.73 13.93
C THR A 106 -5.47 2.62 14.95
N GLU A 107 -4.66 2.82 15.99
CA GLU A 107 -4.56 1.85 17.08
C GLU A 107 -5.83 1.89 17.95
N LEU A 108 -6.41 0.72 18.21
CA LEU A 108 -7.56 0.58 19.10
C LEU A 108 -7.09 0.70 20.56
N LYS A 109 -7.34 1.87 21.16
CA LYS A 109 -6.91 2.20 22.53
C LYS A 109 -7.77 1.58 23.64
N ASP A 110 -9.03 1.22 23.34
CA ASP A 110 -9.90 0.54 24.29
C ASP A 110 -9.35 -0.87 24.58
N ARG A 111 -8.80 -1.05 25.78
CA ARG A 111 -8.17 -2.31 26.21
C ARG A 111 -9.15 -3.47 26.31
N SER A 112 -10.40 -3.22 26.74
CA SER A 112 -11.43 -4.25 26.87
C SER A 112 -11.86 -4.74 25.49
N HIS A 113 -12.11 -3.80 24.58
CA HIS A 113 -12.45 -4.14 23.21
C HIS A 113 -11.27 -4.85 22.51
N ALA A 114 -10.05 -4.34 22.64
CA ALA A 114 -8.86 -4.98 22.08
C ALA A 114 -8.65 -6.40 22.61
N LYS A 115 -8.90 -6.67 23.90
CA LYS A 115 -8.85 -8.03 24.47
C LYS A 115 -9.84 -8.98 23.79
N LYS A 116 -11.08 -8.53 23.55
CA LYS A 116 -12.10 -9.32 22.83
C LYS A 116 -11.67 -9.61 21.39
N VAL A 117 -11.15 -8.61 20.69
CA VAL A 117 -10.67 -8.77 19.29
C VAL A 117 -9.51 -9.75 19.22
N ARG A 118 -8.54 -9.66 20.15
CA ARG A 118 -7.40 -10.60 20.20
C ARG A 118 -7.87 -12.04 20.41
N ALA A 119 -8.77 -12.25 21.37
CA ALA A 119 -9.35 -13.56 21.62
C ALA A 119 -10.12 -14.08 20.39
N ALA A 120 -10.92 -13.23 19.76
CA ALA A 120 -11.69 -13.57 18.58
C ALA A 120 -10.79 -13.95 17.38
N LEU A 121 -9.59 -13.38 17.23
CA LEU A 121 -8.70 -13.63 16.10
C LEU A 121 -7.52 -14.58 16.41
N GLY A 122 -7.40 -15.03 17.66
CA GLY A 122 -6.25 -15.80 18.14
C GLY A 122 -4.94 -15.02 17.95
N MET A 123 -4.93 -13.77 18.43
CA MET A 123 -3.76 -12.89 18.47
C MET A 123 -3.10 -12.95 19.85
N GLU A 124 -1.79 -12.74 19.90
CA GLU A 124 -1.05 -12.64 21.17
C GLU A 124 -1.39 -11.33 21.90
N GLU A 125 -1.22 -11.31 23.22
CA GLU A 125 -1.51 -10.13 24.04
C GLU A 125 -0.63 -8.91 23.69
N SER A 126 0.61 -9.17 23.29
CA SER A 126 1.58 -8.16 22.84
C SER A 126 1.22 -7.51 21.49
N GLN A 127 0.39 -8.17 20.67
CA GLN A 127 0.05 -7.68 19.36
C GLN A 127 -0.91 -6.49 19.46
N ARG A 128 -0.63 -5.44 18.68
CA ARG A 128 -1.50 -4.28 18.55
C ARG A 128 -2.77 -4.65 17.78
N VAL A 129 -3.88 -4.07 18.19
CA VAL A 129 -5.16 -4.16 17.48
C VAL A 129 -5.39 -2.84 16.77
N TRP A 130 -5.68 -2.91 15.48
CA TRP A 130 -5.94 -1.77 14.62
C TRP A 130 -7.43 -1.64 14.36
N LYS A 131 -7.93 -0.41 14.31
CA LYS A 131 -9.23 -0.02 13.80
C LYS A 131 -9.05 0.46 12.36
N PHE A 132 -9.77 -0.17 11.44
CA PHE A 132 -9.88 0.23 10.04
C PHE A 132 -11.21 0.95 9.85
N VAL A 133 -11.16 2.10 9.18
CA VAL A 133 -12.33 2.91 8.82
C VAL A 133 -12.46 2.90 7.30
N LEU A 134 -13.55 2.32 6.82
CA LEU A 134 -13.88 2.23 5.40
C LEU A 134 -15.13 3.05 5.14
N ILE A 135 -15.16 3.75 4.01
CA ILE A 135 -16.35 4.45 3.53
C ILE A 135 -16.76 3.78 2.23
N ASP A 136 -18.01 3.34 2.14
CA ASP A 136 -18.54 2.72 0.94
C ASP A 136 -18.95 3.75 -0.11
N GLU A 137 -19.46 3.30 -1.26
CA GLU A 137 -19.85 4.19 -2.35
C GLU A 137 -21.07 5.06 -2.03
N ASN A 138 -21.88 4.67 -1.04
CA ASN A 138 -23.02 5.45 -0.56
C ASN A 138 -22.61 6.48 0.51
N GLY A 139 -21.33 6.45 0.94
CA GLY A 139 -20.82 7.31 2.01
C GLY A 139 -21.06 6.75 3.42
N GLU A 140 -21.48 5.50 3.57
CA GLU A 140 -21.64 4.87 4.88
C GLU A 140 -20.28 4.45 5.45
N GLU A 141 -20.05 4.73 6.74
CA GLU A 141 -18.81 4.43 7.43
C GLU A 141 -18.89 3.05 8.12
N HIS A 142 -17.94 2.18 7.78
CA HIS A 142 -17.82 0.81 8.29
C HIS A 142 -16.54 0.63 9.11
N HIS A 143 -16.64 0.02 10.30
CA HIS A 143 -15.51 -0.20 11.19
C HIS A 143 -15.13 -1.67 11.29
N PHE A 144 -13.84 -1.95 11.18
CA PHE A 144 -13.28 -3.28 11.39
C PHE A 144 -12.12 -3.23 12.37
N PHE A 145 -11.97 -4.27 13.18
CA PHE A 145 -10.97 -4.33 14.24
C PHE A 145 -10.11 -5.58 14.10
N GLY A 146 -8.79 -5.45 14.13
CA GLY A 146 -7.90 -6.61 14.02
C GLY A 146 -6.49 -6.26 13.61
N GLY A 147 -5.94 -6.97 12.63
CA GLY A 147 -4.58 -6.74 12.14
C GLY A 147 -3.66 -7.96 12.23
N LYS A 148 -4.21 -9.15 12.50
CA LYS A 148 -3.47 -10.40 12.31
C LYS A 148 -3.19 -10.57 10.82
N VAL A 149 -1.93 -10.47 10.44
CA VAL A 149 -1.50 -10.55 9.04
C VAL A 149 -1.75 -11.97 8.52
N ALA A 150 -2.63 -12.08 7.53
CA ALA A 150 -2.88 -13.30 6.78
C ALA A 150 -2.07 -13.34 5.49
N PHE A 151 -1.80 -12.17 4.89
CA PHE A 151 -1.01 -12.04 3.69
C PHE A 151 -0.21 -10.72 3.71
N LYS A 152 1.02 -10.75 3.22
CA LYS A 152 1.87 -9.56 3.09
C LYS A 152 2.60 -9.62 1.75
N GLY A 153 2.34 -8.64 0.89
CA GLY A 153 3.05 -8.50 -0.38
C GLY A 153 4.53 -8.12 -0.20
N VAL A 154 5.24 -8.01 -1.32
CA VAL A 154 6.69 -7.71 -1.35
C VAL A 154 6.96 -6.30 -0.78
N GLY A 155 8.05 -6.18 -0.01
CA GLY A 155 8.53 -4.96 0.67
C GLY A 155 9.10 -3.85 -0.23
N VAL A 156 8.66 -3.73 -1.47
CA VAL A 156 9.12 -2.66 -2.37
C VAL A 156 8.29 -1.39 -2.13
N PRO A 157 8.93 -0.19 -2.01
CA PRO A 157 8.21 1.07 -1.80
C PRO A 157 7.14 1.33 -2.87
N ALA A 158 7.55 1.25 -4.14
CA ALA A 158 6.70 1.43 -5.30
C ALA A 158 6.03 0.10 -5.66
N SER A 159 4.82 -0.11 -5.16
CA SER A 159 4.06 -1.33 -5.38
C SER A 159 2.60 -1.12 -5.02
N ARG A 160 1.76 -2.11 -5.34
CA ARG A 160 0.38 -2.16 -4.83
C ARG A 160 0.30 -2.35 -3.31
N ALA A 161 1.42 -2.66 -2.65
CA ALA A 161 1.55 -2.82 -1.20
C ALA A 161 0.44 -3.67 -0.56
N THR A 162 -0.04 -4.69 -1.26
CA THR A 162 -1.20 -5.47 -0.84
C THR A 162 -0.94 -6.19 0.48
N ARG A 163 -1.83 -5.97 1.46
CA ARG A 163 -1.84 -6.62 2.76
C ARG A 163 -3.20 -7.26 2.99
N GLY A 164 -3.19 -8.46 3.56
CA GLY A 164 -4.39 -9.18 3.98
C GLY A 164 -4.40 -9.32 5.48
N PHE A 165 -5.51 -8.95 6.12
CA PHE A 165 -5.68 -8.99 7.56
C PHE A 165 -6.91 -9.79 7.93
N LEU A 166 -6.81 -10.57 9.01
CA LEU A 166 -8.00 -11.03 9.73
C LEU A 166 -8.47 -9.89 10.64
N VAL A 167 -9.76 -9.61 10.55
CA VAL A 167 -10.44 -8.59 11.33
C VAL A 167 -11.78 -9.11 11.83
N VAL A 168 -12.40 -8.40 12.76
CA VAL A 168 -13.80 -8.57 13.16
C VAL A 168 -14.62 -7.34 12.78
N ASP A 169 -15.86 -7.55 12.38
CA ASP A 169 -16.84 -6.47 12.21
C ASP A 169 -17.44 -6.03 13.56
N SER A 170 -18.32 -5.03 13.53
CA SER A 170 -19.02 -4.51 14.72
C SER A 170 -19.88 -5.54 15.45
N GLN A 171 -20.26 -6.62 14.77
CA GLN A 171 -21.05 -7.73 15.33
C GLN A 171 -20.14 -8.85 15.87
N GLY A 172 -18.82 -8.74 15.72
CA GLY A 172 -17.84 -9.72 16.17
C GLY A 172 -17.60 -10.88 15.19
N ASN A 173 -18.14 -10.82 13.96
CA ASN A 173 -17.88 -11.85 12.96
C ASN A 173 -16.48 -11.67 12.37
N ARG A 174 -15.77 -12.78 12.15
CA ARG A 174 -14.47 -12.77 11.47
C ARG A 174 -14.64 -12.44 9.98
N ARG A 175 -13.79 -11.55 9.48
CA ARG A 175 -13.73 -11.11 8.08
C ARG A 175 -12.29 -11.09 7.57
N TYR A 176 -12.14 -11.15 6.26
CA TYR A 176 -10.85 -10.93 5.60
C TYR A 176 -10.84 -9.52 4.98
N LEU A 177 -9.94 -8.67 5.47
CA LEU A 177 -9.73 -7.31 4.96
C LEU A 177 -8.49 -7.29 4.07
N LYS A 178 -8.67 -6.87 2.83
CA LYS A 178 -7.59 -6.60 1.89
C LYS A 178 -7.39 -5.09 1.78
N ASP A 179 -6.19 -4.67 2.13
CA ASP A 179 -5.65 -3.32 1.98
C ASP A 179 -4.73 -3.33 0.75
N THR A 180 -4.98 -2.45 -0.21
CA THR A 180 -4.17 -2.38 -1.43
C THR A 180 -4.17 -0.99 -2.04
N TRP A 181 -3.09 -0.67 -2.74
CA TRP A 181 -3.02 0.49 -3.63
C TRP A 181 -3.37 0.03 -5.04
N ARG A 182 -4.60 0.33 -5.48
CA ARG A 182 -5.06 -0.01 -6.83
C ARG A 182 -4.47 0.96 -7.85
N ILE A 183 -4.21 0.46 -9.06
CA ILE A 183 -3.82 1.29 -10.19
C ILE A 183 -5.05 2.08 -10.63
N LEU A 184 -4.90 3.40 -10.81
CA LEU A 184 -5.93 4.21 -11.44
C LEU A 184 -5.75 4.15 -12.95
N SER A 185 -6.70 3.53 -13.64
CA SER A 185 -6.71 3.44 -15.09
C SER A 185 -8.13 3.27 -15.56
N ASP A 186 -8.49 3.94 -16.66
CA ASP A 186 -9.83 3.86 -17.25
C ASP A 186 -10.16 2.44 -17.76
N THR A 187 -9.14 1.60 -17.95
CA THR A 187 -9.30 0.20 -18.39
C THR A 187 -9.40 -0.80 -17.23
N ILE A 188 -9.16 -0.36 -15.98
CA ILE A 188 -9.13 -1.25 -14.81
C ILE A 188 -10.25 -0.88 -13.84
N GLN A 189 -11.27 -1.72 -13.76
CA GLN A 189 -12.40 -1.57 -12.83
C GLN A 189 -11.98 -1.70 -11.36
N LYS A 190 -12.82 -1.24 -10.42
CA LYS A 190 -12.60 -1.53 -8.99
C LYS A 190 -12.87 -3.00 -8.73
N GLU A 191 -12.06 -3.58 -7.85
CA GLU A 191 -12.19 -5.00 -7.53
C GLU A 191 -13.57 -5.29 -6.94
N GLY A 192 -14.10 -4.41 -6.08
CA GLY A 192 -15.46 -4.49 -5.58
C GLY A 192 -16.53 -4.48 -6.67
N ASP A 193 -16.42 -3.60 -7.66
CA ASP A 193 -17.35 -3.52 -8.80
C ASP A 193 -17.35 -4.83 -9.60
N VAL A 194 -16.17 -5.44 -9.79
CA VAL A 194 -16.05 -6.76 -10.44
C VAL A 194 -16.78 -7.81 -9.62
N TYR A 195 -16.61 -7.84 -8.30
CA TYR A 195 -17.34 -8.77 -7.43
C TYR A 195 -18.87 -8.54 -7.46
N ALA A 196 -19.32 -7.28 -7.50
CA ALA A 196 -20.73 -6.95 -7.62
C ALA A 196 -21.31 -7.47 -8.95
N LEU A 197 -20.61 -7.26 -10.06
CA LEU A 197 -20.99 -7.75 -11.38
C LEU A 197 -21.08 -9.28 -11.43
N LEU A 198 -20.08 -9.97 -10.87
CA LEU A 198 -20.09 -11.44 -10.80
C LEU A 198 -21.27 -11.95 -9.97
N LYS A 199 -21.61 -11.27 -8.87
CA LYS A 199 -22.75 -11.63 -8.02
C LYS A 199 -24.09 -11.39 -8.73
N GLU A 200 -24.25 -10.27 -9.42
CA GLU A 200 -25.44 -9.97 -10.24
C GLU A 200 -25.72 -11.06 -11.28
N HIS A 201 -24.65 -11.60 -11.87
CA HIS A 201 -24.74 -12.66 -12.87
C HIS A 201 -24.77 -14.07 -12.26
N ASN A 202 -24.90 -14.19 -10.94
CA ASN A 202 -24.97 -15.46 -10.22
C ASN A 202 -23.77 -16.39 -10.51
N VAL A 203 -22.58 -15.82 -10.72
CA VAL A 203 -21.37 -16.61 -10.92
C VAL A 203 -21.08 -17.40 -9.64
N PRO A 204 -20.96 -18.74 -9.71
CA PRO A 204 -20.78 -19.56 -8.52
C PRO A 204 -19.38 -19.40 -7.92
N HIS A 205 -19.25 -19.76 -6.64
CA HIS A 205 -17.98 -19.85 -5.90
C HIS A 205 -17.22 -18.52 -5.76
N VAL A 206 -17.91 -17.40 -5.92
CA VAL A 206 -17.37 -16.06 -5.70
C VAL A 206 -17.55 -15.67 -4.23
N PRO A 207 -16.51 -15.21 -3.52
CA PRO A 207 -16.65 -14.75 -2.14
C PRO A 207 -17.55 -13.51 -2.07
N ASP A 208 -18.32 -13.41 -0.98
CA ASP A 208 -19.18 -12.27 -0.72
C ASP A 208 -18.35 -11.08 -0.24
N VAL A 209 -18.48 -9.96 -0.96
CA VAL A 209 -17.95 -8.67 -0.51
C VAL A 209 -18.96 -8.04 0.45
N ILE A 210 -18.50 -7.70 1.65
CA ILE A 210 -19.27 -6.96 2.65
C ILE A 210 -19.25 -5.47 2.31
N VAL A 211 -18.05 -4.94 2.07
CA VAL A 211 -17.83 -3.54 1.73
C VAL A 211 -16.53 -3.40 0.97
N SER A 212 -16.48 -2.43 0.06
CA SER A 212 -15.25 -2.04 -0.62
C SER A 212 -15.31 -0.55 -0.94
N GLY A 213 -14.15 0.10 -1.02
CA GLY A 213 -14.11 1.53 -1.24
C GLY A 213 -12.71 2.11 -1.28
N ASN A 214 -12.59 3.28 -1.90
CA ASN A 214 -11.37 4.07 -1.83
C ASN A 214 -11.20 4.62 -0.41
N ALA A 215 -9.99 4.57 0.12
CA ALA A 215 -9.66 5.27 1.35
C ALA A 215 -9.83 6.78 1.14
N VAL A 216 -10.43 7.45 2.14
CA VAL A 216 -10.72 8.89 2.13
C VAL A 216 -9.66 9.65 2.92
N GLY A 217 -9.39 10.89 2.51
CA GLY A 217 -8.46 11.80 3.15
C GLY A 217 -7.27 12.15 2.26
N ASP A 218 -6.40 12.99 2.82
CA ASP A 218 -5.21 13.45 2.13
C ASP A 218 -4.20 12.33 1.90
N TRP A 219 -3.44 12.42 0.80
CA TRP A 219 -2.39 11.46 0.42
C TRP A 219 -2.85 10.01 0.21
N GLN A 220 -4.17 9.75 0.14
CA GLN A 220 -4.71 8.45 -0.29
C GLN A 220 -4.55 8.20 -1.81
N ARG A 221 -3.98 9.19 -2.53
CA ARG A 221 -3.49 9.08 -3.90
C ARG A 221 -2.00 9.36 -3.95
N THR A 222 -1.28 8.60 -4.76
CA THR A 222 0.13 8.87 -5.01
C THR A 222 0.29 10.17 -5.79
N LYS A 223 1.41 10.86 -5.59
CA LYS A 223 1.73 12.13 -6.26
C LYS A 223 2.95 12.02 -7.17
N THR A 224 3.75 10.96 -7.06
CA THR A 224 5.01 10.85 -7.83
C THR A 224 4.82 11.05 -9.34
N HIS A 225 3.71 10.57 -9.90
CA HIS A 225 3.37 10.74 -11.32
C HIS A 225 3.11 12.20 -11.75
N GLU A 226 2.84 13.12 -10.82
CA GLU A 226 2.64 14.55 -11.10
C GLU A 226 3.97 15.31 -11.26
N TYR A 227 5.10 14.70 -10.87
CA TYR A 227 6.43 15.32 -10.83
C TYR A 227 7.38 14.73 -11.88
N VAL A 228 6.83 14.16 -12.96
CA VAL A 228 7.62 13.60 -14.07
C VAL A 228 8.29 14.74 -14.84
N THR A 229 9.62 14.73 -14.89
CA THR A 229 10.40 15.69 -15.68
C THR A 229 10.51 15.25 -17.14
N PRO A 230 10.89 16.15 -18.08
CA PRO A 230 11.13 15.78 -19.48
C PRO A 230 12.12 14.63 -19.67
N THR A 231 13.10 14.48 -18.76
CA THR A 231 14.06 13.37 -18.71
C THR A 231 13.44 12.00 -18.36
N PHE A 232 12.18 11.97 -17.96
CA PHE A 232 11.37 10.77 -17.70
C PHE A 232 10.18 10.63 -18.66
N GLN A 233 10.19 11.30 -19.83
CA GLN A 233 9.08 11.25 -20.79
C GLN A 233 8.66 9.83 -21.20
N ASP A 234 9.58 8.87 -21.20
CA ASP A 234 9.30 7.47 -21.53
C ASP A 234 8.90 6.61 -20.32
N ALA A 235 9.00 7.14 -19.09
CA ALA A 235 8.68 6.41 -17.88
C ALA A 235 7.17 6.49 -17.58
N VAL A 236 6.45 5.40 -17.84
CA VAL A 236 5.03 5.27 -17.46
C VAL A 236 4.92 5.00 -15.95
N LEU A 237 4.91 6.08 -15.16
CA LEU A 237 4.62 5.98 -13.72
C LEU A 237 3.13 5.74 -13.49
N ARG A 238 2.81 4.64 -12.79
CA ARG A 238 1.43 4.32 -12.43
C ARG A 238 0.98 5.16 -11.25
N ASN A 239 -0.11 5.88 -11.42
CA ASN A 239 -0.83 6.48 -10.30
C ASN A 239 -1.60 5.41 -9.53
N HIS A 240 -1.62 5.53 -8.21
CA HIS A 240 -2.30 4.58 -7.35
C HIS A 240 -3.23 5.30 -6.37
N GLN A 241 -4.34 4.64 -6.06
CA GLN A 241 -5.32 5.03 -5.05
C GLN A 241 -5.38 3.95 -3.98
N HIS A 242 -5.30 4.34 -2.72
CA HIS A 242 -5.47 3.42 -1.60
C HIS A 242 -6.94 2.95 -1.54
N TYR A 243 -7.13 1.64 -1.37
CA TYR A 243 -8.39 0.95 -1.54
C TYR A 243 -8.49 -0.22 -0.56
N PHE A 244 -9.67 -0.37 0.03
CA PHE A 244 -9.99 -1.50 0.88
C PHE A 244 -11.11 -2.35 0.27
N ILE A 245 -11.05 -3.65 0.52
CA ILE A 245 -12.14 -4.58 0.24
C ILE A 245 -12.20 -5.62 1.36
N VAL A 246 -13.41 -5.85 1.88
CA VAL A 246 -13.66 -6.76 2.99
C VAL A 246 -14.58 -7.88 2.51
N PHE A 247 -14.13 -9.11 2.73
CA PHE A 247 -14.87 -10.32 2.38
C PHE A 247 -15.50 -10.96 3.60
N ALA A 248 -16.68 -11.55 3.40
CA ALA A 248 -17.41 -12.27 4.43
C ALA A 248 -16.66 -13.55 4.84
N GLN A 249 -16.09 -14.25 3.85
CA GLN A 249 -15.35 -15.49 4.02
C GLN A 249 -13.88 -15.22 4.33
N VAL A 250 -13.30 -16.07 5.20
CA VAL A 250 -11.86 -16.10 5.48
C VAL A 250 -11.28 -17.36 4.84
N GLY A 251 -10.38 -17.19 3.88
CA GLY A 251 -9.71 -18.31 3.20
C GLY A 251 -8.63 -18.98 4.05
N THR A 252 -8.30 -20.22 3.67
CA THR A 252 -7.17 -20.99 4.22
C THR A 252 -5.99 -20.90 3.26
N PRO A 253 -4.75 -20.69 3.73
CA PRO A 253 -3.57 -20.74 2.86
C PRO A 253 -3.45 -22.11 2.16
N LEU A 254 -3.06 -22.12 0.89
CA LEU A 254 -2.98 -23.34 0.08
C LEU A 254 -2.08 -24.43 0.69
N LYS A 255 -1.03 -24.02 1.40
CA LYS A 255 -0.08 -24.90 2.10
C LYS A 255 -0.67 -25.59 3.35
N ASP A 256 -1.80 -25.09 3.84
CA ASP A 256 -2.44 -25.57 5.07
C ASP A 256 -3.66 -26.47 4.77
N PHE A 257 -3.90 -26.81 3.50
CA PHE A 257 -4.90 -27.82 3.14
C PHE A 257 -4.53 -29.19 3.68
N LYS A 258 -5.52 -29.89 4.22
CA LYS A 258 -5.30 -31.16 4.92
C LYS A 258 -4.94 -32.31 3.98
N ASN A 259 -5.41 -32.23 2.74
CA ASN A 259 -5.22 -33.25 1.73
C ASN A 259 -5.34 -32.66 0.31
N SER A 260 -4.96 -33.45 -0.70
CA SER A 260 -5.05 -33.06 -2.11
C SER A 260 -6.50 -32.84 -2.57
N PHE A 261 -7.48 -33.47 -1.92
CA PHE A 261 -8.90 -33.30 -2.26
C PHE A 261 -9.36 -31.86 -2.02
N GLU A 262 -9.03 -31.24 -0.89
CA GLU A 262 -9.36 -29.83 -0.61
C GLU A 262 -8.78 -28.88 -1.67
N LEU A 263 -7.53 -29.11 -2.09
CA LEU A 263 -6.87 -28.32 -3.14
C LEU A 263 -7.55 -28.48 -4.49
N VAL A 264 -7.82 -29.73 -4.90
CA VAL A 264 -8.47 -30.04 -6.17
C VAL A 264 -9.89 -29.48 -6.19
N GLN A 265 -10.62 -29.56 -5.08
CA GLN A 265 -11.96 -29.01 -4.95
C GLN A 265 -11.95 -27.48 -5.07
N ALA A 266 -11.07 -26.78 -4.34
CA ALA A 266 -10.93 -25.33 -4.45
C ALA A 266 -10.56 -24.90 -5.89
N THR A 267 -9.71 -25.68 -6.56
CA THR A 267 -9.34 -25.45 -7.96
C THR A 267 -10.53 -25.69 -8.90
N SER A 268 -11.31 -26.75 -8.69
CA SER A 268 -12.54 -27.04 -9.46
C SER A 268 -13.54 -25.89 -9.36
N HIS A 269 -13.82 -25.42 -8.14
CA HIS A 269 -14.71 -24.30 -7.90
C HIS A 269 -14.24 -23.02 -8.60
N ALA A 270 -12.93 -22.73 -8.59
CA ALA A 270 -12.37 -21.59 -9.31
C ALA A 270 -12.54 -21.73 -10.84
N ILE A 271 -12.30 -22.93 -11.40
CA ILE A 271 -12.49 -23.20 -12.82
C ILE A 271 -13.97 -23.09 -13.21
N GLU A 272 -14.89 -23.61 -12.40
CA GLU A 272 -16.34 -23.50 -12.62
C GLU A 272 -16.79 -22.04 -12.67
N GLY A 273 -16.35 -21.22 -11.72
CA GLY A 273 -16.65 -19.78 -11.71
C GLY A 273 -16.10 -19.05 -12.94
N ILE A 274 -14.85 -19.33 -13.34
CA ILE A 274 -14.23 -18.75 -14.55
C ILE A 274 -15.00 -19.17 -15.81
N CYS A 275 -15.31 -20.46 -15.95
CA CYS A 275 -16.03 -21.00 -17.09
C CYS A 275 -17.43 -20.40 -17.22
N PHE A 276 -18.13 -20.24 -16.10
CA PHE A 276 -19.45 -19.61 -16.06
C PHE A 276 -19.37 -18.14 -16.49
N SER A 277 -18.46 -17.36 -15.88
CA SER A 277 -18.22 -15.96 -16.25
C SER A 277 -17.89 -15.81 -17.74
N CYS A 278 -17.00 -16.63 -18.30
CA CYS A 278 -16.65 -16.56 -19.72
C CYS A 278 -17.83 -16.84 -20.66
N LYS A 279 -18.75 -17.73 -20.29
CA LYS A 279 -19.92 -18.08 -21.11
C LYS A 279 -20.97 -16.97 -21.11
N ASP A 280 -21.24 -16.39 -19.94
CA ASP A 280 -22.37 -15.46 -19.78
C ASP A 280 -21.98 -13.99 -19.93
N LEU A 281 -20.76 -13.60 -19.50
CA LEU A 281 -20.32 -12.20 -19.51
C LEU A 281 -19.44 -11.88 -20.73
N TRP A 282 -18.48 -12.74 -21.08
CA TRP A 282 -17.40 -12.37 -22.02
C TRP A 282 -17.58 -12.85 -23.46
N ARG A 283 -18.56 -13.74 -23.72
CA ARG A 283 -18.92 -14.17 -25.09
C ARG A 283 -20.03 -13.33 -25.74
N ARG A 284 -20.52 -12.29 -25.06
CA ARG A 284 -21.59 -11.40 -25.54
C ARG A 284 -21.09 -9.99 -25.94
N CYS A 285 -19.78 -9.76 -25.96
CA CYS A 285 -19.13 -8.58 -26.55
C CYS A 285 -18.42 -8.98 -27.85
#